data_AF-A0A2G8SIA1-F1
#
_entry.id   AF-A0A2G8SIA1-F1
#
_cell.length_a   1.000
_cell.length_b   1.000
_cell.length_c   1.000
_cell.angle_alpha   90.00
_cell.angle_beta   90.00
_cell.angle_gamma   90.00
#
_symmetry.space_group_name_H-M   'P 1'
#
loop_
_entity.id
_entity.type
_entity.pdbx_description
1 polymer ?
#
loop_
_entity_poly.entity_id
_entity_poly.type
_entity_poly.pdbx_seq_one_letter_code
_entity_poly.pdbx_strand_id
1 'polypeptide(L)'
;MSAYGAITTPTNTIFLPSTTWHLKSKRPGAPSNLTIHHMTLATAEAFPGLVDYIHKTFADELERGQTYPQEILAGEEYTRASFDAYYFGKDVLVAVLGKEGDEPQQDGAAFLAGFAEAVDGRSWEESIAGCYYVKPNYPGRSSHICNAGFLVPPTQRGRGVGAVLARSFLHYGPRLGYEASVFNLVYVNNIASVKLWEALDFEKAGRIPRAGRLKKADGSGEEFVDAWVFYRRFDAPSPAE
;
A
#
# COMPACT_ATOMS: atom_id res chain seq x y z
N MET A 1 -6.07 -7.22 -13.05
CA MET A 1 -6.37 -8.64 -12.77
C MET A 1 -5.07 -9.42 -12.73
N SER A 2 -4.94 -10.42 -11.85
CA SER A 2 -3.79 -11.34 -11.88
C SER A 2 -3.80 -12.14 -13.18
N ALA A 3 -2.63 -12.57 -13.69
CA ALA A 3 -2.52 -13.47 -14.84
C ALA A 3 -3.27 -14.80 -14.64
N TYR A 4 -3.64 -15.11 -13.38
CA TYR A 4 -4.32 -16.34 -12.97
C TYR A 4 -5.81 -16.12 -12.63
N GLY A 5 -6.36 -14.94 -12.90
CA GLY A 5 -7.71 -14.58 -12.46
C GLY A 5 -7.79 -14.38 -10.93
N ALA A 6 -8.95 -14.66 -10.34
CA ALA A 6 -9.12 -14.57 -8.89
C ALA A 6 -8.37 -15.71 -8.19
N ILE A 7 -7.36 -15.39 -7.38
CA ILE A 7 -6.63 -16.37 -6.60
C ILE A 7 -7.47 -16.74 -5.38
N THR A 8 -7.96 -17.97 -5.34
CA THR A 8 -8.67 -18.50 -4.17
C THR A 8 -7.74 -18.47 -2.97
N THR A 9 -8.19 -17.84 -1.89
CA THR A 9 -7.44 -17.80 -0.63
C THR A 9 -8.27 -18.41 0.49
N PRO A 10 -7.63 -19.12 1.44
CA PRO A 10 -8.26 -19.43 2.70
C PRO A 10 -8.73 -18.13 3.36
N THR A 11 -9.96 -18.14 3.89
CA THR A 11 -10.50 -17.06 4.71
C THR A 11 -9.83 -17.14 6.07
N ASN A 12 -8.63 -16.56 6.20
CA ASN A 12 -8.07 -16.35 7.53
C ASN A 12 -8.72 -15.09 8.10
N THR A 13 -9.62 -15.26 9.05
CA THR A 13 -10.44 -14.19 9.65
C THR A 13 -9.71 -13.48 10.79
N ILE A 14 -8.39 -13.64 10.92
CA ILE A 14 -7.63 -13.04 12.01
C ILE A 14 -7.38 -11.57 11.66
N PHE A 15 -8.09 -10.69 12.35
CA PHE A 15 -7.75 -9.27 12.34
C PHE A 15 -6.42 -9.06 13.05
N LEU A 16 -5.44 -8.54 12.32
CA LEU A 16 -4.19 -8.10 12.92
C LEU A 16 -4.43 -6.80 13.71
N PRO A 17 -3.79 -6.65 14.87
CA PRO A 17 -3.95 -5.47 15.70
C PRO A 17 -3.45 -4.21 14.98
N SER A 18 -4.09 -3.09 15.28
CA SER A 18 -3.61 -1.78 14.84
C SER A 18 -2.29 -1.45 15.51
N THR A 19 -1.41 -0.78 14.78
CA THR A 19 -0.07 -0.42 15.29
C THR A 19 0.26 1.04 15.04
N THR A 20 1.20 1.57 15.81
CA THR A 20 1.71 2.93 15.70
C THR A 20 3.12 2.93 15.12
N TRP A 21 3.45 3.99 14.38
CA TRP A 21 4.69 4.10 13.61
C TRP A 21 5.19 5.53 13.61
N HIS A 22 6.48 5.69 13.85
CA HIS A 22 7.13 6.97 13.79
C HIS A 22 7.19 7.51 12.35
N LEU A 23 6.71 8.74 12.19
CA LEU A 23 6.78 9.55 10.98
C LEU A 23 7.79 10.68 11.20
N LYS A 24 8.91 10.62 10.48
CA LYS A 24 9.92 11.68 10.54
C LYS A 24 9.38 12.99 9.94
N SER A 25 8.90 13.89 10.79
CA SER A 25 8.52 15.24 10.40
C SER A 25 9.68 16.21 10.57
N LYS A 26 9.85 17.11 9.58
CA LYS A 26 10.78 18.25 9.66
C LYS A 26 10.07 19.57 9.99
N ARG A 27 8.75 19.56 10.12
CA ARG A 27 7.93 20.76 10.35
C ARG A 27 7.53 20.83 11.83
N PRO A 28 7.79 21.95 12.53
CA PRO A 28 7.27 22.16 13.88
C PRO A 28 5.74 22.02 13.90
N GLY A 29 5.19 21.36 14.92
CA GLY A 29 3.75 21.15 15.09
C GLY A 29 3.10 20.16 14.11
N ALA A 30 3.84 19.60 13.15
CA ALA A 30 3.27 18.59 12.27
C ALA A 30 3.23 17.21 12.96
N PRO A 31 2.21 16.38 12.66
CA PRO A 31 2.11 15.02 13.19
C PRO A 31 3.41 14.22 13.02
N SER A 32 3.76 13.46 14.04
CA SER A 32 5.04 12.74 14.15
C SER A 32 4.90 11.22 14.11
N ASN A 33 3.68 10.73 13.87
CA ASN A 33 3.33 9.32 13.82
C ASN A 33 2.21 9.04 12.80
N LEU A 34 2.11 7.76 12.43
CA LEU A 34 0.96 7.16 11.75
C LEU A 34 0.45 6.00 12.61
N THR A 35 -0.86 5.75 12.54
CA THR A 35 -1.42 4.45 12.96
C THR A 35 -1.78 3.64 11.72
N ILE A 36 -1.55 2.32 11.75
CA ILE A 36 -1.83 1.40 10.65
C ILE A 36 -2.91 0.43 11.12
N HIS A 37 -3.96 0.27 10.31
CA HIS A 37 -5.15 -0.52 10.65
C HIS A 37 -5.40 -1.57 9.58
N HIS A 38 -5.58 -2.82 9.99
CA HIS A 38 -5.89 -3.92 9.08
C HIS A 38 -7.38 -3.97 8.76
N MET A 39 -7.70 -3.99 7.47
CA MET A 39 -9.05 -3.95 6.94
C MET A 39 -9.23 -4.96 5.81
N THR A 40 -10.42 -5.53 5.76
CA THR A 40 -11.02 -6.14 4.57
C THR A 40 -12.04 -5.17 3.96
N LEU A 41 -12.57 -5.47 2.77
CA LEU A 41 -13.66 -4.68 2.18
C LEU A 41 -14.83 -4.51 3.15
N ALA A 42 -15.30 -5.62 3.75
CA ALA A 42 -16.43 -5.62 4.66
C ALA A 42 -16.24 -4.72 5.88
N THR A 43 -15.01 -4.65 6.44
CA THR A 43 -14.73 -3.75 7.56
C THR A 43 -14.51 -2.30 7.14
N ALA A 44 -14.00 -2.07 5.93
CA ALA A 44 -13.84 -0.71 5.43
C ALA A 44 -15.20 -0.06 5.09
N GLU A 45 -16.17 -0.86 4.63
CA GLU A 45 -17.54 -0.42 4.35
C GLU A 45 -18.34 0.00 5.60
N ALA A 46 -17.88 -0.40 6.80
CA ALA A 46 -18.44 0.10 8.05
C ALA A 46 -18.15 1.60 8.28
N PHE A 47 -17.24 2.20 7.49
CA PHE A 47 -16.88 3.62 7.54
C PHE A 47 -17.37 4.33 6.27
N PRO A 48 -18.49 5.07 6.33
CA PRO A 48 -19.08 5.70 5.15
C PRO A 48 -18.11 6.59 4.37
N GLY A 49 -18.00 6.35 3.06
CA GLY A 49 -17.16 7.12 2.14
C GLY A 49 -15.67 6.81 2.18
N LEU A 50 -15.17 5.95 3.09
CA LEU A 50 -13.76 5.59 3.14
C LEU A 50 -13.31 4.91 1.85
N VAL A 51 -14.05 3.88 1.42
CA VAL A 51 -13.69 3.12 0.21
C VAL A 51 -13.82 3.97 -1.04
N ASP A 52 -14.82 4.87 -1.11
CA ASP A 52 -14.97 5.84 -2.21
C ASP A 52 -13.78 6.81 -2.30
N TYR A 53 -13.29 7.29 -1.16
CA TYR A 53 -12.12 8.16 -1.10
C TYR A 53 -10.86 7.44 -1.62
N ILE A 54 -10.62 6.20 -1.20
CA ILE A 54 -9.47 5.41 -1.65
C ILE A 54 -9.62 5.06 -3.14
N HIS A 55 -10.83 4.70 -3.58
CA HIS A 55 -11.14 4.43 -4.99
C HIS A 55 -10.81 5.64 -5.86
N LYS A 56 -11.32 6.82 -5.51
CA LYS A 56 -11.01 8.07 -6.23
C LYS A 56 -9.51 8.33 -6.26
N THR A 57 -8.84 8.23 -5.11
CA THR A 57 -7.38 8.46 -5.03
C THR A 57 -6.60 7.49 -5.91
N PHE A 58 -7.04 6.23 -6.00
CA PHE A 58 -6.43 5.23 -6.86
C PHE A 58 -6.73 5.48 -8.34
N ALA A 59 -7.96 5.88 -8.69
CA ALA A 59 -8.34 6.25 -10.05
C ALA A 59 -7.48 7.43 -10.56
N ASP A 60 -7.31 8.48 -9.75
CA ASP A 60 -6.42 9.62 -10.07
C ASP A 60 -4.97 9.14 -10.33
N GLU A 61 -4.50 8.15 -9.57
CA GLU A 61 -3.16 7.57 -9.73
C GLU A 61 -3.04 6.76 -11.04
N LEU A 62 -4.11 6.06 -11.45
CA LEU A 62 -4.18 5.38 -12.75
C LEU A 62 -4.23 6.37 -13.92
N GLU A 63 -5.03 7.43 -13.80
CA GLU A 63 -5.11 8.49 -14.82
C GLU A 63 -3.76 9.16 -15.04
N ARG A 64 -2.98 9.33 -13.97
CA ARG A 64 -1.60 9.83 -14.05
C ARG A 64 -0.68 8.90 -14.85
N GLY A 65 -0.92 7.59 -14.85
CA GLY A 65 -0.31 6.62 -15.76
C GLY A 65 1.22 6.46 -15.63
N GLN A 66 1.76 6.65 -14.42
CA GLN A 66 3.22 6.69 -14.18
C GLN A 66 3.75 5.58 -13.26
N THR A 67 2.88 4.83 -12.60
CA THR A 67 3.27 3.97 -11.47
C THR A 67 2.61 2.61 -11.48
N TYR A 68 1.35 2.53 -11.90
CA TYR A 68 0.58 1.30 -12.05
C TYR A 68 0.43 0.94 -13.54
N PRO A 69 0.43 -0.36 -13.88
CA PRO A 69 0.26 -0.82 -15.27
C PRO A 69 -1.17 -0.71 -15.80
N GLN A 70 -2.16 -0.51 -14.94
CA GLN A 70 -3.55 -0.37 -15.35
C GLN A 70 -3.74 0.92 -16.15
N GLU A 71 -4.43 0.79 -17.27
CA GLU A 71 -4.81 1.90 -18.14
C GLU A 71 -6.33 2.04 -18.10
N ILE A 72 -6.81 3.28 -17.99
CA ILE A 72 -8.21 3.63 -18.21
C ILE A 72 -8.32 4.06 -19.66
N LEU A 73 -9.01 3.28 -20.49
CA LEU A 73 -9.13 3.57 -21.92
C LEU A 73 -10.04 4.78 -22.16
N ALA A 74 -9.86 5.44 -23.31
CA ALA A 74 -10.67 6.59 -23.67
C ALA A 74 -12.16 6.25 -23.70
N GLY A 75 -12.97 6.96 -22.91
CA GLY A 75 -14.40 6.72 -22.77
C GLY A 75 -14.78 5.63 -21.75
N GLU A 76 -13.80 5.03 -21.07
CA GLU A 76 -14.04 4.11 -19.95
C GLU A 76 -13.86 4.83 -18.60
N GLU A 77 -14.55 4.32 -17.59
CA GLU A 77 -14.37 4.74 -16.19
C GLU A 77 -13.81 3.58 -15.37
N TYR A 78 -12.86 3.87 -14.48
CA TYR A 78 -12.41 2.88 -13.52
C TYR A 78 -13.46 2.68 -12.43
N THR A 79 -14.28 1.64 -12.58
CA THR A 79 -15.46 1.44 -11.74
C THR A 79 -15.11 1.02 -10.30
N ARG A 80 -16.02 1.34 -9.36
CA ARG A 80 -15.92 0.91 -7.96
C ARG A 80 -15.82 -0.62 -7.82
N ALA A 81 -16.60 -1.38 -8.60
CA ALA A 81 -16.52 -2.84 -8.61
C ALA A 81 -15.14 -3.36 -9.05
N SER A 82 -14.53 -2.73 -10.06
CA SER A 82 -13.16 -3.08 -10.50
C SER A 82 -12.13 -2.76 -9.43
N PHE A 83 -12.29 -1.63 -8.74
CA PHE A 83 -11.47 -1.24 -7.61
C PHE A 83 -11.58 -2.22 -6.45
N ASP A 84 -12.80 -2.57 -6.02
CA ASP A 84 -13.04 -3.47 -4.90
C ASP A 84 -12.44 -4.85 -5.19
N ALA A 85 -12.65 -5.39 -6.40
CA ALA A 85 -12.09 -6.68 -6.81
C ALA A 85 -10.54 -6.68 -6.88
N TYR A 86 -9.92 -5.53 -7.17
CA TYR A 86 -8.48 -5.42 -7.32
C TYR A 86 -7.76 -5.04 -6.02
N TYR A 87 -8.12 -3.90 -5.43
CA TYR A 87 -7.43 -3.26 -4.31
C TYR A 87 -7.90 -3.85 -2.98
N PHE A 88 -9.20 -4.10 -2.83
CA PHE A 88 -9.80 -4.76 -1.67
C PHE A 88 -10.08 -6.25 -1.88
N GLY A 89 -9.43 -6.87 -2.89
CA GLY A 89 -9.58 -8.30 -3.16
C GLY A 89 -9.04 -9.22 -2.07
N LYS A 90 -8.32 -8.67 -1.07
CA LYS A 90 -7.82 -9.37 0.10
C LYS A 90 -7.63 -8.39 1.28
N ASP A 91 -6.42 -8.30 1.83
CA ASP A 91 -6.11 -7.52 3.02
C ASP A 91 -5.65 -6.12 2.59
N VAL A 92 -6.11 -5.09 3.28
CA VAL A 92 -5.68 -3.70 3.09
C VAL A 92 -5.26 -3.12 4.42
N LEU A 93 -4.10 -2.47 4.43
CA LEU A 93 -3.56 -1.79 5.60
C LEU A 93 -3.72 -0.29 5.34
N VAL A 94 -4.54 0.37 6.16
CA VAL A 94 -4.86 1.79 6.01
C VAL A 94 -4.12 2.59 7.08
N ALA A 95 -3.37 3.60 6.64
CA ALA A 95 -2.63 4.50 7.51
C ALA A 95 -3.42 5.77 7.82
N VAL A 96 -3.57 6.07 9.11
CA VAL A 96 -4.16 7.30 9.61
C VAL A 96 -3.06 8.19 10.17
N LEU A 97 -3.03 9.45 9.73
CA LEU A 97 -2.11 10.47 10.23
C LEU A 97 -2.44 10.78 11.69
N GLY A 98 -1.44 10.76 12.57
CA GLY A 98 -1.63 11.15 13.96
C GLY A 98 -2.02 12.62 14.13
N LYS A 99 -2.18 13.05 15.37
CA LYS A 99 -2.51 14.43 15.72
C LYS A 99 -1.25 15.19 16.10
N GLU A 100 -1.38 16.52 16.12
CA GLU A 100 -0.32 17.35 16.69
C GLU A 100 -0.16 17.05 18.18
N GLY A 101 1.09 16.91 18.64
CA GLY A 101 1.41 16.59 20.03
C GLY A 101 1.41 15.09 20.37
N ASP A 102 0.98 14.20 19.45
CA ASP A 102 1.14 12.77 19.65
C ASP A 102 2.64 12.42 19.75
N GLU A 103 3.02 11.76 20.85
CA GLU A 103 4.40 11.31 21.03
C GLU A 103 4.69 10.06 20.19
N PRO A 104 5.85 10.00 19.51
CA PRO A 104 6.28 8.81 18.83
C PRO A 104 6.37 7.62 19.78
N GLN A 105 5.68 6.54 19.44
CA GLN A 105 5.88 5.24 20.05
C GLN A 105 6.86 4.41 19.22
N GLN A 106 7.28 3.26 19.77
CA GLN A 106 8.08 2.29 19.02
C GLN A 106 7.32 1.82 17.76
N ASP A 107 8.03 1.74 16.64
CA ASP A 107 7.49 1.24 15.37
C ASP A 107 6.90 -0.17 15.55
N GLY A 108 5.63 -0.33 15.21
CA GLY A 108 4.92 -1.60 15.32
C GLY A 108 4.36 -1.90 16.71
N ALA A 109 4.45 -0.97 17.67
CA ALA A 109 3.77 -1.11 18.96
C ALA A 109 2.25 -1.12 18.76
N ALA A 110 1.54 -1.82 19.66
CA ALA A 110 0.09 -1.91 19.61
C ALA A 110 -0.57 -0.53 19.80
N PHE A 111 -1.51 -0.20 18.93
CA PHE A 111 -2.40 0.94 19.08
C PHE A 111 -3.75 0.40 19.57
N LEU A 112 -4.07 0.65 20.84
CA LEU A 112 -5.21 0.03 21.52
C LEU A 112 -6.57 0.66 21.14
N ALA A 113 -6.55 1.87 20.59
CA ALA A 113 -7.75 2.52 20.08
C ALA A 113 -8.08 2.02 18.66
N GLY A 114 -9.34 2.16 18.26
CA GLY A 114 -9.81 1.72 16.95
C GLY A 114 -9.51 2.71 15.82
N PHE A 115 -9.88 2.32 14.60
CA PHE A 115 -9.77 3.17 13.42
C PHE A 115 -10.62 4.46 13.54
N ALA A 116 -11.83 4.37 14.11
CA ALA A 116 -12.70 5.52 14.29
C ALA A 116 -12.07 6.59 15.17
N GLU A 117 -11.46 6.18 16.28
CA GLU A 117 -10.76 7.05 17.24
C GLU A 117 -9.47 7.63 16.64
N ALA A 118 -8.76 6.85 15.81
CA ALA A 118 -7.61 7.36 15.08
C ALA A 118 -8.02 8.48 14.11
N VAL A 119 -9.14 8.32 13.40
CA VAL A 119 -9.66 9.32 12.46
C VAL A 119 -10.18 10.55 13.21
N ASP A 120 -10.90 10.35 14.32
CA ASP A 120 -11.43 11.39 15.20
C ASP A 120 -12.31 12.43 14.47
N GLY A 121 -13.19 11.97 13.58
CA GLY A 121 -14.11 12.82 12.83
C GLY A 121 -13.46 13.75 11.79
N ARG A 122 -12.13 13.70 11.61
CA ARG A 122 -11.43 14.42 10.54
C ARG A 122 -11.84 13.88 9.17
N SER A 123 -11.76 14.72 8.14
CA SER A 123 -12.05 14.29 6.78
C SER A 123 -11.08 13.19 6.32
N TRP A 124 -11.47 12.40 5.32
CA TRP A 124 -10.58 11.37 4.75
C TRP A 124 -9.32 11.96 4.13
N GLU A 125 -9.42 13.16 3.55
CA GLU A 125 -8.28 13.86 2.95
C GLU A 125 -7.24 14.33 3.98
N GLU A 126 -7.70 14.72 5.17
CA GLU A 126 -6.84 15.12 6.28
C GLU A 126 -6.24 13.93 7.02
N SER A 127 -7.03 12.85 7.20
CA SER A 127 -6.69 11.73 8.08
C SER A 127 -6.01 10.58 7.38
N ILE A 128 -6.40 10.20 6.15
CA ILE A 128 -5.83 9.04 5.47
C ILE A 128 -4.47 9.42 4.87
N ALA A 129 -3.40 8.95 5.52
CA ALA A 129 -2.03 9.21 5.09
C ALA A 129 -1.65 8.38 3.85
N GLY A 130 -2.22 7.18 3.73
CA GLY A 130 -1.96 6.25 2.64
C GLY A 130 -2.47 4.85 2.97
N CYS A 131 -2.31 3.92 2.05
CA CYS A 131 -2.67 2.52 2.26
C CYS A 131 -1.84 1.59 1.36
N TYR A 132 -1.94 0.29 1.62
CA TYR A 132 -1.49 -0.73 0.70
C TYR A 132 -2.34 -1.98 0.83
N TYR A 133 -2.54 -2.68 -0.28
CA TYR A 133 -3.10 -4.03 -0.24
C TYR A 133 -2.00 -5.07 -0.04
N VAL A 134 -2.34 -6.23 0.49
CA VAL A 134 -1.51 -7.44 0.51
C VAL A 134 -2.36 -8.62 0.05
N LYS A 135 -1.88 -9.33 -0.96
CA LYS A 135 -2.56 -10.51 -1.51
C LYS A 135 -1.55 -11.51 -2.06
N PRO A 136 -1.91 -12.79 -2.27
CA PRO A 136 -1.00 -13.73 -2.91
C PRO A 136 -0.60 -13.24 -4.29
N ASN A 137 0.68 -13.36 -4.63
CA ASN A 137 1.17 -13.04 -5.96
C ASN A 137 0.84 -14.17 -6.96
N TYR A 138 0.80 -15.40 -6.47
CA TYR A 138 0.61 -16.62 -7.26
C TYR A 138 -0.46 -17.53 -6.65
N PRO A 139 -1.11 -18.39 -7.44
CA PRO A 139 -2.08 -19.34 -6.93
C PRO A 139 -1.43 -20.55 -6.23
N GLY A 140 -2.22 -21.23 -5.40
CA GLY A 140 -1.94 -22.58 -4.92
C GLY A 140 -0.57 -22.76 -4.27
N ARG A 141 0.31 -23.53 -4.91
CA ARG A 141 1.62 -23.94 -4.37
C ARG A 141 2.57 -22.76 -4.08
N SER A 142 2.32 -21.60 -4.68
CA SER A 142 3.15 -20.40 -4.54
C SER A 142 2.43 -19.25 -3.83
N SER A 143 1.28 -19.52 -3.18
CA SER A 143 0.47 -18.49 -2.52
C SER A 143 1.08 -17.92 -1.24
N HIS A 144 2.12 -18.59 -0.69
CA HIS A 144 2.92 -18.09 0.42
C HIS A 144 3.78 -16.86 0.05
N ILE A 145 3.90 -16.53 -1.24
CA ILE A 145 4.54 -15.32 -1.73
C ILE A 145 3.46 -14.27 -2.00
N CYS A 146 3.48 -13.16 -1.27
CA CYS A 146 2.55 -12.05 -1.50
C CYS A 146 3.07 -11.02 -2.50
N ASN A 147 2.15 -10.21 -3.01
CA ASN A 147 2.40 -8.95 -3.65
C ASN A 147 1.64 -7.85 -2.90
N ALA A 148 2.17 -6.63 -2.95
CA ALA A 148 1.53 -5.45 -2.39
C ALA A 148 1.58 -4.29 -3.39
N GLY A 149 0.63 -3.37 -3.27
CA GLY A 149 0.61 -2.12 -4.01
C GLY A 149 0.29 -0.99 -3.06
N PHE A 150 1.10 0.07 -3.12
CA PHE A 150 1.06 1.19 -2.18
C PHE A 150 0.41 2.41 -2.83
N LEU A 151 -0.34 3.16 -2.04
CA LEU A 151 -0.99 4.40 -2.44
C LEU A 151 -0.76 5.46 -1.36
N VAL A 152 -0.28 6.63 -1.78
CA VAL A 152 -0.15 7.82 -0.93
C VAL A 152 -0.89 8.97 -1.61
N PRO A 153 -1.97 9.49 -1.02
CA PRO A 153 -2.72 10.62 -1.54
C PRO A 153 -1.79 11.81 -1.83
N PRO A 154 -2.03 12.58 -2.92
CA PRO A 154 -1.19 13.71 -3.28
C PRO A 154 -0.94 14.70 -2.13
N THR A 155 -1.94 14.98 -1.30
CA THR A 155 -1.87 15.88 -0.14
C THR A 155 -0.94 15.40 0.99
N GLN A 156 -0.60 14.11 0.99
CA GLN A 156 0.22 13.45 2.01
C GLN A 156 1.63 13.12 1.52
N ARG A 157 1.95 13.39 0.24
CA ARG A 157 3.27 13.18 -0.36
C ARG A 157 4.32 14.12 0.25
N GLY A 158 5.60 13.71 0.17
CA GLY A 158 6.73 14.49 0.70
C GLY A 158 6.89 14.47 2.22
N ARG A 159 6.04 13.72 2.94
CA ARG A 159 6.07 13.59 4.41
C ARG A 159 6.78 12.33 4.92
N GLY A 160 7.28 11.48 4.02
CA GLY A 160 7.90 10.19 4.40
C GLY A 160 6.90 9.05 4.63
N VAL A 161 5.61 9.25 4.34
CA VAL A 161 4.55 8.23 4.54
C VAL A 161 4.88 6.91 3.84
N GLY A 162 5.33 6.94 2.58
CA GLY A 162 5.69 5.73 1.83
C GLY A 162 6.74 4.87 2.54
N ALA A 163 7.70 5.50 3.23
CA ALA A 163 8.70 4.77 4.01
C ALA A 163 8.09 4.11 5.26
N VAL A 164 7.08 4.74 5.88
CA VAL A 164 6.36 4.13 7.01
C VAL A 164 5.49 2.96 6.54
N LEU A 165 4.75 3.11 5.44
CA LEU A 165 3.96 2.03 4.85
C LEU A 165 4.82 0.82 4.50
N ALA A 166 6.01 1.06 3.95
CA ALA A 166 6.94 0.00 3.58
C ALA A 166 7.52 -0.75 4.80
N ARG A 167 7.86 -0.04 5.89
CA ARG A 167 8.26 -0.69 7.14
C ARG A 167 7.10 -1.46 7.78
N SER A 168 5.88 -0.91 7.75
CA SER A 168 4.72 -1.63 8.28
C SER A 168 4.37 -2.85 7.44
N PHE A 169 4.60 -2.83 6.13
CA PHE A 169 4.46 -4.01 5.29
C PHE A 169 5.36 -5.17 5.73
N LEU A 170 6.62 -4.89 6.11
CA LEU A 170 7.52 -5.93 6.66
C LEU A 170 7.04 -6.48 8.01
N HIS A 171 6.27 -5.70 8.77
CA HIS A 171 5.66 -6.15 10.03
C HIS A 171 4.40 -6.99 9.78
N TYR A 172 3.50 -6.52 8.92
CA TYR A 172 2.19 -7.15 8.67
C TYR A 172 2.27 -8.34 7.71
N GLY A 173 3.14 -8.31 6.69
CA GLY A 173 3.31 -9.38 5.70
C GLY A 173 3.45 -10.79 6.30
N PRO A 174 4.45 -11.06 7.18
CA PRO A 174 4.59 -12.35 7.83
C PRO A 174 3.45 -12.68 8.80
N ARG A 175 2.83 -11.68 9.43
CA ARG A 175 1.68 -11.86 10.35
C ARG A 175 0.40 -12.26 9.61
N LEU A 176 0.27 -11.89 8.33
CA LEU A 176 -0.78 -12.38 7.43
C LEU A 176 -0.53 -13.82 6.95
N GLY A 177 0.62 -14.42 7.31
CA GLY A 177 0.96 -15.81 6.98
C GLY A 177 1.77 -15.98 5.69
N TYR A 178 2.33 -14.90 5.14
CA TYR A 178 3.20 -14.97 3.97
C TYR A 178 4.66 -15.21 4.39
N GLU A 179 5.41 -15.96 3.58
CA GLU A 179 6.84 -16.23 3.83
C GLU A 179 7.75 -15.27 3.06
N ALA A 180 7.26 -14.67 1.97
CA ALA A 180 8.03 -13.76 1.13
C ALA A 180 7.12 -12.80 0.37
N SER A 181 7.73 -11.79 -0.25
CA SER A 181 7.08 -10.87 -1.15
C SER A 181 7.79 -10.76 -2.49
N VAL A 182 7.01 -10.61 -3.56
CA VAL A 182 7.47 -10.19 -4.88
C VAL A 182 6.70 -8.94 -5.31
N PHE A 183 7.42 -7.92 -5.79
CA PHE A 183 6.84 -6.80 -6.52
C PHE A 183 7.18 -6.94 -8.00
N ASN A 184 6.17 -7.18 -8.83
CA ASN A 184 6.38 -7.59 -10.23
C ASN A 184 6.82 -6.45 -11.15
N LEU A 185 6.32 -5.23 -10.93
CA LEU A 185 6.50 -4.10 -11.85
C LEU A 185 6.83 -2.81 -11.09
N VAL A 186 8.06 -2.70 -10.59
CA VAL A 186 8.58 -1.44 -10.05
C VAL A 186 9.34 -0.71 -11.15
N TYR A 187 8.67 0.24 -11.81
CA TYR A 187 9.26 1.00 -12.93
C TYR A 187 10.51 1.76 -12.52
N VAL A 188 11.55 1.71 -13.37
CA VAL A 188 12.88 2.26 -13.05
C VAL A 188 12.89 3.77 -12.88
N ASN A 189 11.93 4.49 -13.47
CA ASN A 189 11.77 5.94 -13.32
C ASN A 189 11.07 6.33 -12.00
N ASN A 190 10.49 5.37 -11.27
CA ASN A 190 10.01 5.59 -9.90
C ASN A 190 11.16 5.47 -8.90
N ILE A 191 12.08 6.45 -8.96
CA ILE A 191 13.32 6.48 -8.19
C ILE A 191 13.07 6.39 -6.68
N ALA A 192 11.98 6.98 -6.19
CA ALA A 192 11.60 6.91 -4.78
C ALA A 192 11.28 5.48 -4.34
N SER A 193 10.49 4.74 -5.14
CA SER A 193 10.14 3.35 -4.87
C SER A 193 11.37 2.44 -4.94
N VAL A 194 12.19 2.57 -5.99
CA VAL A 194 13.42 1.77 -6.16
C VAL A 194 14.35 1.93 -4.97
N LYS A 195 14.67 3.17 -4.57
CA LYS A 195 15.55 3.43 -3.42
C LYS A 195 14.98 2.92 -2.10
N LEU A 196 13.65 3.00 -1.94
CA LEU A 196 12.98 2.52 -0.74
C LEU A 196 13.10 1.00 -0.61
N TRP A 197 12.87 0.25 -1.69
CA TRP A 197 12.99 -1.21 -1.65
C TRP A 197 14.43 -1.67 -1.46
N GLU A 198 15.40 -1.00 -2.11
CA GLU A 198 16.83 -1.26 -1.86
C GLU A 198 17.23 -1.00 -0.41
N ALA A 199 16.73 0.08 0.20
CA ALA A 199 17.00 0.41 1.60
C ALA A 199 16.31 -0.52 2.61
N LEU A 200 15.35 -1.32 2.16
CA LEU A 200 14.65 -2.35 2.93
C LEU A 200 15.07 -3.75 2.45
N ASP A 201 16.32 -3.89 2.00
CA ASP A 201 16.97 -5.12 1.50
C ASP A 201 16.08 -6.03 0.63
N PHE A 202 15.23 -5.43 -0.22
CA PHE A 202 14.64 -6.19 -1.32
C PHE A 202 15.68 -6.39 -2.41
N GLU A 203 15.79 -7.62 -2.86
CA GLU A 203 16.68 -8.02 -3.93
C GLU A 203 16.05 -7.71 -5.30
N LYS A 204 16.84 -7.19 -6.23
CA LYS A 204 16.45 -7.06 -7.64
C LYS A 204 16.52 -8.42 -8.32
N ALA A 205 15.47 -9.23 -8.15
CA ALA A 205 15.35 -10.57 -8.71
C ALA A 205 15.39 -10.61 -10.26
N GLY A 206 15.03 -9.50 -10.91
CA GLY A 206 15.14 -9.39 -12.37
C GLY A 206 14.76 -8.02 -12.90
N ARG A 207 15.04 -7.79 -14.19
CA ARG A 207 14.64 -6.58 -14.92
C ARG A 207 13.89 -6.97 -16.18
N ILE A 208 12.73 -6.35 -16.40
CA ILE A 208 11.93 -6.50 -17.60
C ILE A 208 12.18 -5.25 -18.47
N PRO A 209 12.84 -5.37 -19.63
CA PRO A 209 13.05 -4.24 -20.52
C PRO A 209 11.73 -3.78 -21.15
N ARG A 210 11.51 -2.46 -21.24
CA ARG A 210 10.32 -1.84 -21.86
C ARG A 210 9.00 -2.39 -21.32
N ALA A 211 8.95 -2.67 -20.02
CA ALA A 211 7.85 -3.36 -19.36
C ALA A 211 6.51 -2.61 -19.39
N GLY A 212 6.53 -1.28 -19.27
CA GLY A 212 5.33 -0.46 -19.24
C GLY A 212 5.38 0.68 -20.24
N ARG A 213 4.25 0.93 -20.92
CA ARG A 213 4.00 2.16 -21.68
C ARG A 213 3.39 3.17 -20.71
N LEU A 214 4.20 4.13 -20.26
CA LEU A 214 3.83 5.09 -19.21
C LEU A 214 3.69 6.49 -19.78
N LYS A 215 2.82 7.30 -19.17
CA LYS A 215 2.73 8.72 -19.45
C LYS A 215 3.95 9.45 -18.93
N LYS A 216 4.50 10.36 -19.72
CA LYS A 216 5.61 11.23 -19.31
C LYS A 216 5.13 12.27 -18.30
N ALA A 217 6.02 12.65 -17.38
CA ALA A 217 5.71 13.62 -16.33
C ALA A 217 5.39 15.03 -16.85
N ASP A 218 5.90 15.39 -18.03
CA ASP A 218 5.67 16.67 -18.69
C ASP A 218 4.40 16.69 -19.56
N GLY A 219 3.66 15.58 -19.63
CA GLY A 219 2.46 15.44 -20.46
C GLY A 219 2.74 15.35 -21.97
N SER A 220 4.00 15.24 -22.41
CA SER A 220 4.38 15.23 -23.83
C SER A 220 4.07 13.92 -24.58
N GLY A 221 3.36 12.99 -23.94
CA GLY A 221 2.99 11.69 -24.48
C GLY A 221 3.46 10.55 -23.58
N GLU A 222 3.92 9.47 -24.20
CA GLU A 222 4.25 8.22 -23.50
C GLU A 222 5.65 7.73 -23.82
N GLU A 223 6.17 6.85 -22.96
CA GLU A 223 7.45 6.18 -23.12
C GLU A 223 7.40 4.74 -22.63
N PHE A 224 8.26 3.89 -23.20
CA PHE A 224 8.44 2.52 -22.72
C PHE A 224 9.51 2.50 -21.63
N VAL A 225 9.14 2.08 -20.44
CA VAL A 225 9.98 2.11 -19.25
C VAL A 225 10.22 0.70 -18.74
N ASP A 226 11.47 0.41 -18.40
CA ASP A 226 11.85 -0.86 -17.78
C ASP A 226 11.22 -0.99 -16.38
N ALA A 227 11.08 -2.23 -15.91
CA ALA A 227 10.66 -2.50 -14.54
C ALA A 227 11.60 -3.47 -13.83
N TRP A 228 11.88 -3.21 -12.56
CA TRP A 228 12.48 -4.19 -11.66
C TRP A 228 11.41 -5.12 -11.12
N VAL A 229 11.76 -6.40 -11.03
CA VAL A 229 11.13 -7.38 -10.16
C VAL A 229 11.91 -7.38 -8.85
N PHE A 230 11.25 -7.05 -7.76
CA PHE A 230 11.84 -7.13 -6.42
C PHE A 230 11.37 -8.38 -5.68
N TYR A 231 12.25 -8.98 -4.89
CA TYR A 231 11.96 -10.11 -4.01
C TYR A 231 12.52 -9.87 -2.61
N ARG A 232 11.79 -10.29 -1.58
CA ARG A 232 12.32 -10.39 -0.22
C ARG A 232 11.64 -11.54 0.53
N ARG A 233 12.43 -12.40 1.19
CA ARG A 233 11.91 -13.32 2.20
C ARG A 233 11.64 -12.54 3.49
N PHE A 234 10.50 -12.78 4.12
CA PHE A 234 10.22 -12.17 5.42
C PHE A 234 11.01 -12.86 6.53
N ASP A 235 11.40 -12.06 7.52
CA ASP A 235 11.88 -12.59 8.78
C ASP A 235 10.74 -13.30 9.50
N ALA A 236 11.06 -14.37 10.23
CA ALA A 236 10.07 -15.02 11.08
C ALA A 236 9.49 -13.96 12.05
N PRO A 237 8.17 -13.88 12.23
CA PRO A 237 7.60 -12.94 13.18
C PRO A 237 8.19 -13.24 14.55
N SER A 238 8.67 -12.19 15.24
CA SER A 238 9.06 -12.33 16.66
C SER A 238 7.90 -12.99 17.40
N PRO A 239 8.15 -14.01 18.26
CA PRO A 239 7.11 -14.53 19.14
C PRO A 239 6.48 -13.33 19.86
N ALA A 240 5.16 -13.25 19.82
CA ALA A 240 4.40 -12.11 20.32
C ALA A 240 4.79 -11.80 21.77
N GLU A 241 5.18 -10.55 22.02
CA GLU A 241 5.18 -9.95 23.36
C GLU A 241 3.76 -9.55 23.77
#